data_AF-A0A359LVZ1-F1
#
_entry.id   AF-A0A359LVZ1-F1
#
_cell.length_a   1.000
_cell.length_b   1.000
_cell.length_c   1.000
_cell.angle_alpha   90.00
_cell.angle_beta   90.00
_cell.angle_gamma   90.00
#
_symmetry.space_group_name_H-M   'P 1'
#
loop_
_entity.id
_entity.type
_entity.pdbx_description
1 polymer ?
#
loop_
_entity_poly.entity_id
_entity_poly.type
_entity_poly.pdbx_seq_one_letter_code
_entity_poly.pdbx_strand_id
1 'polypeptide(L)'
;MTATAVWGVEEHTRAVRGVALELARRAGVGPETFGILEEAASLHHHPLDLSHEAVLSRIAGDVFPGCTAAAGGGVYPATPATDLVQRLRFRAAPQRDVLAELVELADLVVEHYEYCGLVNQPFDLGGIPVLAASAGFDPSIVEALEPSTGVLEFRAAARLVGVRPRLALRILSLGEEAGVREVSAIGEEDPIVAAHLIRAANSALYGTRFEVRDVPHAVNHLGVPVARQVMLAVAMRPASASGRLMQEWRHAVAVGEFARTLGAPNRLAPSEELFLCGLVHDIGRVVIYHLSSPLVAAYERLRQQGCPPNLAETILTGMDHSRLGSFLLADWRFPDTMVDAVASHHAPLGPVDSLLFVAEHALDSAPEGIISPPALEDAMDACGLTPALIGRRPASALLEAIAG
;
A
#
# COMPACT_ATOMS: atom_id res chain seq x y z
N MET A 1 11.42 -6.41 -16.35
CA MET A 1 10.08 -5.96 -16.78
C MET A 1 9.10 -7.04 -16.33
N THR A 2 8.63 -6.94 -15.09
CA THR A 2 7.72 -7.91 -14.47
C THR A 2 6.36 -7.24 -14.34
N ALA A 3 5.39 -7.80 -15.06
CA ALA A 3 3.94 -7.68 -14.90
C ALA A 3 3.37 -6.28 -14.54
N THR A 4 3.07 -5.49 -15.57
CA THR A 4 1.92 -4.55 -15.51
C THR A 4 0.64 -5.39 -15.44
N ALA A 5 -0.05 -5.35 -14.31
CA ALA A 5 -1.19 -6.23 -14.05
C ALA A 5 -2.50 -5.50 -14.36
N VAL A 6 -2.99 -5.64 -15.60
CA VAL A 6 -4.46 -5.68 -15.77
C VAL A 6 -4.91 -6.92 -15.02
N TRP A 7 -5.80 -6.75 -14.05
CA TRP A 7 -6.32 -7.87 -13.29
C TRP A 7 -7.01 -8.87 -14.21
N GLY A 8 -6.70 -10.14 -14.02
CA GLY A 8 -7.50 -11.22 -14.57
C GLY A 8 -8.74 -11.43 -13.71
N VAL A 9 -9.62 -12.30 -14.21
CA VAL A 9 -10.82 -12.74 -13.47
C VAL A 9 -10.45 -13.32 -12.10
N GLU A 10 -9.29 -13.97 -11.98
CA GLU A 10 -8.86 -14.57 -10.71
C GLU A 10 -8.50 -13.51 -9.65
N GLU A 11 -7.71 -12.49 -10.00
CA GLU A 11 -7.40 -11.38 -9.08
C GLU A 11 -8.65 -10.63 -8.65
N HIS A 12 -9.52 -10.31 -9.62
CA HIS A 12 -10.81 -9.66 -9.39
C HIS A 12 -11.67 -10.45 -8.41
N THR A 13 -11.95 -11.72 -8.72
CA THR A 13 -12.81 -12.59 -7.88
C THR A 13 -12.24 -12.79 -6.48
N ARG A 14 -10.91 -12.83 -6.33
CA ARG A 14 -10.25 -12.91 -5.02
C ARG A 14 -10.49 -11.64 -4.19
N ALA A 15 -10.34 -10.46 -4.81
CA ALA A 15 -10.63 -9.19 -4.16
C ALA A 15 -12.11 -9.09 -3.78
N VAL A 16 -13.04 -9.38 -4.70
CA VAL A 16 -14.49 -9.38 -4.42
C VAL A 16 -14.83 -10.30 -3.26
N ARG A 17 -14.26 -11.50 -3.20
CA ARG A 17 -14.42 -12.41 -2.06
C ARG A 17 -13.97 -11.76 -0.74
N GLY A 18 -12.78 -11.16 -0.72
CA GLY A 18 -12.26 -10.48 0.47
C GLY A 18 -13.19 -9.37 0.95
N VAL A 19 -13.62 -8.51 0.02
CA VAL A 19 -14.53 -7.39 0.29
C VAL A 19 -15.89 -7.90 0.77
N ALA A 20 -16.52 -8.86 0.06
CA ALA A 20 -17.81 -9.41 0.43
C ALA A 20 -17.82 -10.01 1.85
N LEU A 21 -16.78 -10.77 2.20
CA LEU A 21 -16.64 -11.33 3.55
C LEU A 21 -16.49 -10.25 4.62
N GLU A 22 -15.80 -9.16 4.34
CA GLU A 22 -15.66 -8.05 5.29
C GLU A 22 -16.98 -7.26 5.42
N LEU A 23 -17.68 -6.98 4.32
CA LEU A 23 -19.01 -6.37 4.35
C LEU A 23 -20.01 -7.23 5.12
N ALA A 24 -19.98 -8.55 4.94
CA ALA A 24 -20.84 -9.48 5.68
C ALA A 24 -20.63 -9.40 7.19
N ARG A 25 -19.36 -9.30 7.64
CA ARG A 25 -19.03 -9.12 9.08
C ARG A 25 -19.60 -7.82 9.63
N ARG A 26 -19.49 -6.72 8.86
CA ARG A 26 -19.97 -5.39 9.27
C ARG A 26 -21.50 -5.31 9.27
N ALA A 27 -22.15 -5.95 8.30
CA ALA A 27 -23.61 -6.09 8.24
C ALA A 27 -24.18 -7.06 9.31
N GLY A 28 -23.33 -7.66 10.15
CA GLY A 28 -23.77 -8.57 11.21
C GLY A 28 -24.29 -9.93 10.71
N VAL A 29 -23.93 -10.32 9.48
CA VAL A 29 -24.27 -11.62 8.92
C VAL A 29 -23.48 -12.72 9.64
N GLY A 30 -24.19 -13.80 10.02
CA GLY A 30 -23.60 -14.89 10.80
C GLY A 30 -22.50 -15.65 10.05
N PRO A 31 -21.44 -16.11 10.74
CA PRO A 31 -20.28 -16.76 10.12
C PRO A 31 -20.61 -18.08 9.41
N GLU A 32 -21.75 -18.69 9.69
CA GLU A 32 -22.25 -19.89 9.02
C GLU A 32 -22.50 -19.69 7.52
N THR A 33 -22.69 -18.45 7.05
CA THR A 33 -22.91 -18.14 5.63
C THR A 33 -21.63 -17.84 4.87
N PHE A 34 -20.49 -17.68 5.56
CA PHE A 34 -19.25 -17.19 4.93
C PHE A 34 -18.70 -18.14 3.87
N GLY A 35 -18.87 -19.46 4.05
CA GLY A 35 -18.48 -20.43 3.04
C GLY A 35 -19.29 -20.29 1.74
N ILE A 36 -20.59 -20.00 1.85
CA ILE A 36 -21.46 -19.76 0.69
C ILE A 36 -21.04 -18.47 -0.02
N LEU A 37 -20.76 -17.42 0.75
CA LEU A 37 -20.35 -16.13 0.21
C LEU A 37 -18.99 -16.21 -0.50
N GLU A 38 -18.04 -16.94 0.09
CA GLU A 38 -16.72 -17.20 -0.50
C GLU A 38 -16.82 -17.95 -1.83
N GLU A 39 -17.64 -18.99 -1.90
CA GLU A 39 -17.85 -19.77 -3.12
C GLU A 39 -18.58 -18.93 -4.19
N ALA A 40 -19.64 -18.21 -3.82
CA ALA A 40 -20.40 -17.38 -4.75
C ALA A 40 -19.55 -16.22 -5.31
N ALA A 41 -18.79 -15.52 -4.46
CA ALA A 41 -17.87 -14.48 -4.88
C ALA A 41 -16.72 -15.03 -5.75
N SER A 42 -16.31 -16.28 -5.58
CA SER A 42 -15.33 -16.90 -6.48
C SER A 42 -15.92 -17.24 -7.86
N LEU A 43 -17.24 -17.45 -7.95
CA LEU A 43 -17.91 -17.91 -9.17
C LEU A 43 -18.62 -16.82 -9.98
N HIS A 44 -18.79 -15.60 -9.44
CA HIS A 44 -19.72 -14.62 -10.01
C HIS A 44 -19.44 -14.20 -11.48
N HIS A 45 -18.17 -14.13 -11.91
CA HIS A 45 -17.81 -13.84 -13.32
C HIS A 45 -17.76 -15.08 -14.22
N HIS A 46 -17.85 -16.30 -13.68
CA HIS A 46 -17.78 -17.52 -14.50
C HIS A 46 -19.10 -17.79 -15.25
N PRO A 47 -19.08 -18.04 -16.57
CA PRO A 47 -20.28 -18.29 -17.35
C PRO A 47 -21.01 -19.55 -16.87
N LEU A 48 -22.23 -19.38 -16.36
CA LEU A 48 -23.10 -20.47 -15.89
C LEU A 48 -23.67 -21.34 -17.02
N ASP A 49 -23.55 -20.92 -18.29
CA ASP A 49 -23.99 -21.70 -19.46
C ASP A 49 -23.17 -22.98 -19.69
N LEU A 50 -22.12 -23.19 -18.88
CA LEU A 50 -21.49 -24.50 -18.69
C LEU A 50 -22.29 -25.31 -17.66
N SER A 51 -23.59 -25.48 -17.91
CA SER A 51 -24.48 -26.38 -17.16
C SER A 51 -24.15 -27.87 -17.36
N HIS A 52 -22.91 -28.18 -17.76
CA HIS A 52 -22.41 -29.53 -17.97
C HIS A 52 -21.60 -29.96 -16.74
N GLU A 53 -22.10 -31.00 -16.07
CA GLU A 53 -21.62 -31.61 -14.82
C GLU A 53 -20.07 -31.75 -14.73
N ALA A 54 -19.43 -32.07 -15.86
CA ALA A 54 -17.99 -32.29 -15.95
C ALA A 54 -17.14 -31.00 -15.84
N VAL A 55 -17.66 -29.83 -16.22
CA VAL A 55 -16.90 -28.57 -16.22
C VAL A 55 -16.90 -27.93 -14.84
N LEU A 56 -18.06 -27.88 -14.18
CA LEU A 56 -18.19 -27.39 -12.81
C LEU A 56 -17.41 -28.26 -11.82
N SER A 57 -17.45 -29.59 -11.96
CA SER A 57 -16.67 -30.50 -11.12
C SER A 57 -15.16 -30.32 -11.27
N ARG A 58 -14.69 -29.88 -12.45
CA ARG A 58 -13.28 -29.62 -12.73
C ARG A 58 -12.87 -28.25 -12.18
N ILE A 59 -13.66 -27.20 -12.43
CA ILE A 59 -13.42 -25.85 -11.88
C ILE A 59 -13.45 -25.88 -10.34
N ALA A 60 -14.42 -26.55 -9.74
CA ALA A 60 -14.50 -26.69 -8.29
C ALA A 60 -13.29 -27.46 -7.71
N GLY A 61 -12.79 -28.49 -8.41
CA GLY A 61 -11.59 -29.22 -8.01
C GLY A 61 -10.29 -28.41 -8.19
N ASP A 62 -10.24 -27.53 -9.20
CA ASP A 62 -9.09 -26.67 -9.50
C ASP A 62 -9.04 -25.43 -8.58
N VAL A 63 -10.21 -24.88 -8.18
CA VAL A 63 -10.34 -23.71 -7.28
C VAL A 63 -10.34 -24.13 -5.80
N PHE A 64 -10.90 -25.30 -5.46
CA PHE A 64 -11.01 -25.83 -4.09
C PHE A 64 -10.44 -27.26 -3.99
N PRO A 65 -9.13 -27.43 -3.74
CA PRO A 65 -8.52 -28.76 -3.64
C PRO A 65 -9.14 -29.58 -2.50
N GLY A 66 -9.83 -30.68 -2.83
CA GLY A 66 -10.46 -31.60 -1.88
C GLY A 66 -12.00 -31.67 -1.93
N CYS A 67 -12.64 -30.86 -2.77
CA CYS A 67 -14.08 -30.99 -3.05
C CYS A 67 -14.32 -32.17 -4.00
N THR A 68 -14.79 -33.32 -3.49
CA THR A 68 -15.19 -34.46 -4.33
C THR A 68 -16.65 -34.33 -4.73
N ALA A 69 -16.90 -34.10 -6.01
CA ALA A 69 -18.22 -34.22 -6.63
C ALA A 69 -18.72 -35.67 -6.56
N ALA A 70 -19.93 -35.88 -6.04
CA ALA A 70 -20.61 -37.17 -6.11
C ALA A 70 -21.16 -37.38 -7.53
N ALA A 71 -20.61 -38.36 -8.25
CA ALA A 71 -21.06 -38.74 -9.58
C ALA A 71 -22.45 -39.39 -9.52
N GLY A 72 -23.44 -38.76 -10.15
CA GLY A 72 -24.81 -39.28 -10.21
C GLY A 72 -25.70 -38.41 -11.09
N GLY A 73 -25.93 -38.85 -12.32
CA GLY A 73 -26.62 -38.11 -13.37
C GLY A 73 -27.96 -37.49 -12.96
N GLY A 74 -28.09 -36.21 -13.31
CA GLY A 74 -29.17 -35.30 -12.99
C GLY A 74 -28.55 -33.90 -12.88
N VAL A 75 -29.28 -32.85 -13.26
CA VAL A 75 -28.91 -31.45 -13.00
C VAL A 75 -28.28 -31.39 -11.60
N TYR A 76 -27.04 -30.88 -11.47
CA TYR A 76 -26.38 -30.74 -10.17
C TYR A 76 -27.40 -30.20 -9.17
N PRO A 77 -27.50 -30.74 -7.93
CA PRO A 77 -28.30 -30.07 -6.92
C PRO A 77 -27.76 -28.65 -6.82
N ALA A 78 -28.62 -27.66 -7.02
CA ALA A 78 -28.27 -26.27 -6.83
C ALA A 78 -27.63 -26.15 -5.45
N THR A 79 -26.31 -25.91 -5.41
CA THR A 79 -25.66 -25.58 -4.15
C THR A 79 -26.16 -24.19 -3.75
N PRO A 80 -26.21 -23.87 -2.45
CA PRO A 80 -26.59 -22.52 -2.02
C PRO A 80 -25.79 -21.42 -2.74
N ALA A 81 -24.51 -21.67 -3.06
CA ALA A 81 -23.66 -20.74 -3.81
C ALA A 81 -24.04 -20.62 -5.29
N THR A 82 -24.28 -21.73 -6.00
CA THR A 82 -24.67 -21.68 -7.42
C THR A 82 -26.07 -21.10 -7.63
N ASP A 83 -26.99 -21.38 -6.70
CA ASP A 83 -28.31 -20.73 -6.61
C ASP A 83 -28.18 -19.22 -6.35
N LEU A 84 -27.28 -18.83 -5.45
CA LEU A 84 -26.98 -17.43 -5.19
C LEU A 84 -26.45 -16.71 -6.45
N VAL A 85 -25.52 -17.32 -7.18
CA VAL A 85 -24.98 -16.74 -8.43
C VAL A 85 -26.05 -16.63 -9.52
N GLN A 86 -27.00 -17.58 -9.59
CA GLN A 86 -28.15 -17.44 -10.49
C GLN A 86 -29.04 -16.26 -10.08
N ARG A 87 -29.27 -16.04 -8.78
CA ARG A 87 -30.01 -14.87 -8.29
C ARG A 87 -29.34 -13.54 -8.64
N LEU A 88 -28.01 -13.45 -8.50
CA LEU A 88 -27.20 -12.29 -8.91
C LEU A 88 -27.47 -11.92 -10.38
N ARG A 89 -27.33 -12.89 -11.28
CA ARG A 89 -27.36 -12.64 -12.74
C ARG A 89 -28.74 -12.31 -13.29
N PHE A 90 -29.79 -12.92 -12.75
CA PHE A 90 -31.15 -12.75 -13.27
C PHE A 90 -31.98 -11.73 -12.48
N ARG A 91 -31.44 -11.14 -11.39
CA ARG A 91 -32.15 -10.24 -10.46
C ARG A 91 -33.57 -10.73 -10.17
N ALA A 92 -33.73 -12.05 -10.05
CA ALA A 92 -35.01 -12.72 -10.22
C ALA A 92 -35.88 -12.77 -8.95
N ALA A 93 -35.40 -12.22 -7.83
CA ALA A 93 -36.09 -12.31 -6.54
C ALA A 93 -36.85 -11.01 -6.21
N PRO A 94 -38.15 -11.09 -5.83
CA PRO A 94 -38.95 -9.92 -5.42
C PRO A 94 -38.53 -9.32 -4.07
N GLN A 95 -37.78 -10.07 -3.24
CA GLN A 95 -36.99 -9.59 -2.12
C GLN A 95 -35.54 -9.92 -2.43
N ARG A 96 -34.66 -8.92 -2.42
CA ARG A 96 -33.23 -9.16 -2.67
C ARG A 96 -32.65 -10.00 -1.54
N ASP A 97 -31.88 -11.01 -1.91
CA ASP A 97 -31.15 -11.88 -0.98
C ASP A 97 -29.94 -11.11 -0.45
N VAL A 98 -29.85 -10.96 0.87
CA VAL A 98 -28.75 -10.23 1.55
C VAL A 98 -27.37 -10.73 1.10
N LEU A 99 -27.19 -12.04 0.93
CA LEU A 99 -25.91 -12.58 0.49
C LEU A 99 -25.60 -12.21 -0.96
N ALA A 100 -26.64 -12.09 -1.80
CA ALA A 100 -26.48 -11.67 -3.18
C ALA A 100 -26.08 -10.20 -3.24
N GLU A 101 -26.77 -9.34 -2.49
CA GLU A 101 -26.44 -7.91 -2.41
C GLU A 101 -25.02 -7.68 -1.90
N LEU A 102 -24.54 -8.48 -0.95
CA LEU A 102 -23.16 -8.38 -0.47
C LEU A 102 -22.13 -8.70 -1.55
N VAL A 103 -22.39 -9.68 -2.42
CA VAL A 103 -21.51 -9.98 -3.56
C VAL A 103 -21.60 -8.89 -4.62
N GLU A 104 -22.80 -8.42 -4.99
CA GLU A 104 -22.95 -7.34 -5.98
C GLU A 104 -22.32 -6.03 -5.50
N LEU A 105 -22.41 -5.71 -4.20
CA LEU A 105 -21.83 -4.50 -3.65
C LEU A 105 -20.30 -4.60 -3.61
N ALA A 106 -19.77 -5.76 -3.25
CA ALA A 106 -18.33 -6.02 -3.28
C ALA A 106 -17.77 -5.96 -4.70
N ASP A 107 -18.49 -6.53 -5.68
CA ASP A 107 -18.17 -6.44 -7.12
C ASP A 107 -18.15 -4.98 -7.57
N LEU A 108 -19.20 -4.21 -7.27
CA LEU A 108 -19.26 -2.77 -7.58
C LEU A 108 -18.07 -1.98 -7.00
N VAL A 109 -17.68 -2.25 -5.75
CA VAL A 109 -16.51 -1.62 -5.11
C VAL A 109 -15.22 -1.96 -5.86
N VAL A 110 -15.02 -3.23 -6.19
CA VAL A 110 -13.81 -3.72 -6.85
C VAL A 110 -13.73 -3.25 -8.30
N GLU A 111 -14.82 -3.30 -9.06
CA GLU A 111 -14.90 -2.77 -10.42
C GLU A 111 -14.58 -1.27 -10.46
N HIS A 112 -15.09 -0.50 -9.49
CA HIS A 112 -14.78 0.93 -9.42
C HIS A 112 -13.31 1.19 -9.08
N TYR A 113 -12.74 0.40 -8.16
CA TYR A 113 -11.31 0.44 -7.84
C TYR A 113 -10.43 0.09 -9.05
N GLU A 114 -10.80 -0.94 -9.81
CA GLU A 114 -10.10 -1.33 -11.04
C GLU A 114 -10.16 -0.23 -12.10
N TYR A 115 -11.36 0.34 -12.31
CA TYR A 115 -11.54 1.45 -13.23
C TYR A 115 -10.62 2.61 -12.88
N CYS A 116 -10.58 3.04 -11.61
CA CYS A 116 -9.70 4.09 -11.12
C CYS A 116 -8.22 3.79 -11.44
N GLY A 117 -7.74 2.58 -11.15
CA GLY A 117 -6.36 2.18 -11.47
C GLY A 117 -6.06 2.18 -12.97
N LEU A 118 -7.00 1.78 -13.82
CA LEU A 118 -6.84 1.79 -15.27
C LEU A 118 -6.75 3.20 -15.86
N VAL A 119 -7.48 4.17 -15.28
CA VAL A 119 -7.46 5.58 -15.71
C VAL A 119 -6.54 6.47 -14.87
N ASN A 120 -5.69 5.87 -14.03
CA ASN A 120 -4.75 6.58 -13.15
C ASN A 120 -5.45 7.67 -12.30
N GLN A 121 -6.55 7.30 -11.66
CA GLN A 121 -7.29 8.16 -10.73
C GLN A 121 -7.26 7.55 -9.32
N PRO A 122 -7.26 8.39 -8.26
CA PRO A 122 -7.40 7.89 -6.91
C PRO A 122 -8.76 7.21 -6.74
N PHE A 123 -8.77 6.08 -6.04
CA PHE A 123 -10.02 5.42 -5.66
C PHE A 123 -10.68 6.15 -4.48
N ASP A 124 -11.96 6.46 -4.61
CA ASP A 124 -12.77 7.07 -3.56
C ASP A 124 -14.01 6.22 -3.27
N LEU A 125 -14.12 5.76 -2.02
CA LEU A 125 -15.27 4.97 -1.57
C LEU A 125 -16.53 5.81 -1.41
N GLY A 126 -16.40 7.14 -1.22
CA GLY A 126 -17.52 8.04 -0.93
C GLY A 126 -18.59 8.12 -2.03
N GLY A 127 -18.23 7.81 -3.28
CA GLY A 127 -19.17 7.76 -4.40
C GLY A 127 -20.01 6.49 -4.48
N ILE A 128 -19.53 5.38 -3.90
CA ILE A 128 -20.18 4.05 -4.04
C ILE A 128 -21.58 4.01 -3.41
N PRO A 129 -21.84 4.56 -2.21
CA PRO A 129 -23.19 4.57 -1.64
C PRO A 129 -24.25 5.22 -2.54
N VAL A 130 -23.89 6.26 -3.30
CA VAL A 130 -24.79 6.92 -4.25
C VAL A 130 -25.12 6.02 -5.44
N LEU A 131 -24.12 5.31 -5.97
CA LEU A 131 -24.29 4.32 -7.03
C LEU A 131 -25.14 3.14 -6.57
N ALA A 132 -24.87 2.62 -5.37
CA ALA A 132 -25.62 1.52 -4.76
C ALA A 132 -27.08 1.90 -4.51
N ALA A 133 -27.35 3.10 -3.97
CA ALA A 133 -28.71 3.59 -3.80
C ALA A 133 -29.46 3.68 -5.14
N SER A 134 -28.79 4.17 -6.19
CA SER A 134 -29.37 4.26 -7.54
C SER A 134 -29.63 2.90 -8.17
N ALA A 135 -28.82 1.89 -7.82
CA ALA A 135 -28.98 0.50 -8.24
C ALA A 135 -29.98 -0.28 -7.37
N GLY A 136 -30.59 0.34 -6.36
CA GLY A 136 -31.65 -0.23 -5.53
C GLY A 136 -31.18 -1.21 -4.46
N PHE A 137 -29.94 -1.04 -3.97
CA PHE A 137 -29.43 -1.82 -2.84
C PHE A 137 -30.16 -1.49 -1.53
N ASP A 138 -30.28 -2.48 -0.64
CA ASP A 138 -30.78 -2.28 0.71
C ASP A 138 -29.84 -1.31 1.47
N PRO A 139 -30.37 -0.20 2.03
CA PRO A 139 -29.55 0.76 2.76
C PRO A 139 -28.73 0.15 3.91
N SER A 140 -29.23 -0.87 4.59
CA SER A 140 -28.52 -1.54 5.69
C SER A 140 -27.28 -2.30 5.22
N ILE A 141 -27.25 -2.75 3.96
CA ILE A 141 -26.09 -3.37 3.34
C ILE A 141 -25.10 -2.30 2.87
N VAL A 142 -25.59 -1.18 2.37
CA VAL A 142 -24.75 -0.03 1.97
C VAL A 142 -24.04 0.60 3.19
N GLU A 143 -24.69 0.65 4.35
CA GLU A 143 -24.08 1.09 5.63
C GLU A 143 -22.83 0.28 6.01
N ALA A 144 -22.69 -0.96 5.54
CA ALA A 144 -21.48 -1.76 5.77
C ALA A 144 -20.22 -1.19 5.11
N LEU A 145 -20.36 -0.27 4.14
CA LEU A 145 -19.25 0.46 3.51
C LEU A 145 -18.74 1.61 4.36
N GLU A 146 -19.45 2.02 5.42
CA GLU A 146 -18.97 3.09 6.28
C GLU A 146 -17.60 2.71 6.88
N PRO A 147 -16.63 3.65 6.90
CA PRO A 147 -15.33 3.40 7.49
C PRO A 147 -15.44 2.95 8.95
N SER A 148 -14.70 1.91 9.29
CA SER A 148 -14.63 1.38 10.64
C SER A 148 -13.79 2.26 11.58
N THR A 149 -13.17 3.32 11.07
CA THR A 149 -12.30 4.22 11.83
C THR A 149 -12.83 5.65 11.81
N GLY A 150 -12.64 6.34 12.93
CA GLY A 150 -12.94 7.77 13.06
C GLY A 150 -11.67 8.61 13.24
N VAL A 151 -11.81 9.93 13.08
CA VAL A 151 -10.73 10.92 13.21
C VAL A 151 -9.97 10.80 14.55
N LEU A 152 -10.67 10.46 15.64
CA LEU A 152 -10.04 10.33 16.97
C LEU A 152 -9.10 9.12 17.05
N GLU A 153 -9.49 7.99 16.45
CA GLU A 153 -8.67 6.78 16.45
C GLU A 153 -7.43 6.96 15.57
N PHE A 154 -7.59 7.59 14.40
CA PHE A 154 -6.47 7.99 13.54
C PHE A 154 -5.47 8.87 14.31
N ARG A 155 -5.94 9.92 14.99
CA ARG A 155 -5.08 10.81 15.78
C ARG A 155 -4.37 10.08 16.92
N ALA A 156 -5.00 9.08 17.51
CA ALA A 156 -4.38 8.25 18.55
C ALA A 156 -3.25 7.40 17.95
N ALA A 157 -3.51 6.71 16.83
CA ALA A 157 -2.52 5.88 16.13
C ALA A 157 -1.34 6.71 15.60
N ALA A 158 -1.60 7.88 15.03
CA ALA A 158 -0.57 8.81 14.52
C ALA A 158 0.47 9.21 15.60
N ARG A 159 0.04 9.32 16.87
CA ARG A 159 0.94 9.62 18.00
C ARG A 159 1.86 8.45 18.37
N LEU A 160 1.52 7.23 17.95
CA LEU A 160 2.26 6.01 18.26
C LEU A 160 3.34 5.66 17.23
N VAL A 161 3.35 6.32 16.06
CA VAL A 161 4.32 6.09 14.97
C VAL A 161 5.78 6.21 15.44
N GLY A 162 6.05 7.01 16.47
CA GLY A 162 7.32 6.97 17.20
C GLY A 162 8.54 7.36 16.36
N VAL A 163 8.38 8.32 15.45
CA VAL A 163 9.47 8.90 14.62
C VAL A 163 9.85 10.31 15.08
N ARG A 164 10.90 10.90 14.49
CA ARG A 164 11.46 12.21 14.86
C ARG A 164 11.35 13.22 13.70
N PRO A 165 10.13 13.68 13.35
CA PRO A 165 9.91 14.53 12.17
C PRO A 165 10.64 15.87 12.28
N ARG A 166 10.72 16.46 13.48
CA ARG A 166 11.44 17.73 13.70
C ARG A 166 12.94 17.62 13.39
N LEU A 167 13.54 16.47 13.68
CA LEU A 167 14.95 16.22 13.36
C LEU A 167 15.13 16.11 11.84
N ALA A 168 14.23 15.38 11.16
CA ALA A 168 14.24 15.28 9.71
C ALA A 168 14.11 16.65 9.03
N LEU A 169 13.15 17.48 9.46
CA LEU A 169 12.96 18.83 8.93
C LEU A 169 14.16 19.75 9.20
N ARG A 170 14.81 19.62 10.35
CA ARG A 170 16.02 20.38 10.66
C ARG A 170 17.18 19.98 9.74
N ILE A 171 17.34 18.68 9.47
CA ILE A 171 18.34 18.18 8.52
C ILE A 171 18.02 18.67 7.11
N LEU A 172 16.75 18.67 6.70
CA LEU A 172 16.32 19.18 5.40
C LEU A 172 16.60 20.68 5.27
N SER A 173 16.43 21.46 6.35
CA SER A 173 16.67 22.91 6.36
C SER A 173 18.14 23.31 6.24
N LEU A 174 19.08 22.37 6.38
CA LEU A 174 20.48 22.66 6.08
C LEU A 174 20.62 22.92 4.57
N GLY A 175 21.13 24.09 4.18
CA GLY A 175 21.41 24.38 2.78
C GLY A 175 22.42 23.39 2.17
N GLU A 176 22.54 23.40 0.84
CA GLU A 176 23.51 22.56 0.10
C GLU A 176 24.97 22.85 0.50
N GLU A 177 25.24 24.09 0.95
CA GLU A 177 26.56 24.55 1.40
C GLU A 177 26.92 24.12 2.85
N ALA A 178 26.03 23.38 3.53
CA ALA A 178 26.29 22.94 4.90
C ALA A 178 27.51 21.99 4.94
N GLY A 179 28.52 22.37 5.72
CA GLY A 179 29.75 21.59 5.85
C GLY A 179 29.65 20.51 6.91
N VAL A 180 30.78 19.82 7.12
CA VAL A 180 30.93 18.80 8.16
C VAL A 180 30.51 19.34 9.52
N ARG A 181 30.88 20.58 9.86
CA ARG A 181 30.60 21.17 11.17
C ARG A 181 29.10 21.29 11.46
N GLU A 182 28.33 21.82 10.52
CA GLU A 182 26.90 22.04 10.67
C GLU A 182 26.14 20.71 10.77
N VAL A 183 26.53 19.73 9.96
CA VAL A 183 25.93 18.38 9.97
C VAL A 183 26.28 17.63 11.26
N SER A 184 27.53 17.67 11.69
CA SER A 184 27.98 17.05 12.94
C SER A 184 27.26 17.62 14.15
N ALA A 185 27.07 18.95 14.21
CA ALA A 185 26.36 19.60 15.30
C ALA A 185 24.92 19.05 15.46
N ILE A 186 24.19 18.80 14.37
CA ILE A 186 22.87 18.16 14.45
C ILE A 186 22.99 16.69 14.84
N GLY A 187 23.96 15.97 14.30
CA GLY A 187 24.17 14.54 14.59
C GLY A 187 24.53 14.25 16.05
N GLU A 188 25.20 15.19 16.72
CA GLU A 188 25.60 15.09 18.13
C GLU A 188 24.47 15.32 19.12
N GLU A 189 23.38 15.97 18.72
CA GLU A 189 22.25 16.28 19.61
C GLU A 189 21.41 15.05 19.97
N ASP A 190 21.46 14.02 19.14
CA ASP A 190 20.69 12.80 19.32
C ASP A 190 21.63 11.58 19.41
N PRO A 191 21.69 10.88 20.56
CA PRO A 191 22.63 9.78 20.76
C PRO A 191 22.36 8.58 19.85
N ILE A 192 21.11 8.38 19.40
CA ILE A 192 20.76 7.32 18.46
C ILE A 192 21.31 7.65 17.08
N VAL A 193 21.17 8.91 16.64
CA VAL A 193 21.76 9.37 15.38
C VAL A 193 23.28 9.29 15.41
N ALA A 194 23.91 9.79 16.48
CA ALA A 194 25.36 9.73 16.67
C ALA A 194 25.88 8.29 16.56
N ALA A 195 25.24 7.35 17.26
CA ALA A 195 25.60 5.93 17.22
C ALA A 195 25.46 5.33 15.82
N HIS A 196 24.40 5.68 15.09
CA HIS A 196 24.21 5.19 13.71
C HIS A 196 25.19 5.81 12.71
N LEU A 197 25.57 7.07 12.86
CA LEU A 197 26.62 7.69 12.04
C LEU A 197 27.97 7.00 12.24
N ILE A 198 28.37 6.79 13.50
CA ILE A 198 29.62 6.09 13.83
C ILE A 198 29.59 4.65 13.32
N ARG A 199 28.46 3.95 13.49
CA ARG A 199 28.28 2.59 12.96
C ARG A 199 28.39 2.54 11.44
N ALA A 200 27.70 3.45 10.75
CA ALA A 200 27.74 3.53 9.30
C ALA A 200 29.16 3.80 8.79
N ALA A 201 29.90 4.71 9.43
CA ALA A 201 31.29 5.00 9.09
C ALA A 201 32.24 3.81 9.27
N ASN A 202 31.90 2.89 10.18
CA ASN A 202 32.66 1.66 10.45
C ASN A 202 32.12 0.41 9.72
N SER A 203 31.07 0.53 8.89
CA SER A 203 30.49 -0.62 8.20
C SER A 203 31.47 -1.18 7.17
N ALA A 204 31.30 -2.43 6.73
CA ALA A 204 32.22 -3.06 5.75
C ALA A 204 32.34 -2.26 4.44
N LEU A 205 31.30 -1.50 4.09
CA LEU A 205 31.26 -0.72 2.87
C LEU A 205 32.06 0.58 2.95
N TYR A 206 31.97 1.27 4.09
CA TYR A 206 32.67 2.53 4.31
C TYR A 206 33.96 2.35 5.12
N GLY A 207 34.20 1.18 5.70
CA GLY A 207 35.20 0.95 6.73
C GLY A 207 36.61 1.36 6.36
N THR A 208 37.36 1.84 7.35
CA THR A 208 38.74 2.29 7.18
C THR A 208 39.71 1.35 7.89
N ARG A 209 41.02 1.59 7.73
CA ARG A 209 42.05 0.88 8.54
C ARG A 209 41.98 1.23 10.03
N PHE A 210 41.30 2.32 10.38
CA PHE A 210 41.14 2.82 11.75
C PHE A 210 39.67 2.92 12.13
N GLU A 211 39.36 2.62 13.40
CA GLU A 211 38.02 2.70 13.95
C GLU A 211 37.60 4.17 14.15
N VAL A 212 36.47 4.57 13.58
CA VAL A 212 35.83 5.88 13.79
C VAL A 212 35.09 5.87 15.12
N ARG A 213 35.26 6.89 15.96
CA ARG A 213 34.72 6.91 17.34
C ARG A 213 33.90 8.14 17.71
N ASP A 214 33.79 9.12 16.83
CA ASP A 214 33.02 10.34 17.06
C ASP A 214 32.29 10.81 15.79
N VAL A 215 31.33 11.71 15.99
CA VAL A 215 30.45 12.20 14.92
C VAL A 215 31.19 13.05 13.89
N PRO A 216 32.08 14.00 14.24
CA PRO A 216 32.83 14.77 13.25
C PRO A 216 33.69 13.91 12.33
N HIS A 217 34.40 12.91 12.87
CA HIS A 217 35.16 11.97 12.04
C HIS A 217 34.22 11.10 11.20
N ALA A 218 33.07 10.65 11.73
CA ALA A 218 32.10 9.88 10.96
C ALA A 218 31.54 10.69 9.78
N VAL A 219 31.14 11.94 9.99
CA VAL A 219 30.60 12.82 8.94
C VAL A 219 31.68 13.13 7.90
N ASN A 220 32.90 13.44 8.32
CA ASN A 220 34.01 13.69 7.40
C ASN A 220 34.36 12.44 6.57
N HIS A 221 34.29 11.26 7.18
CA HIS A 221 34.63 10.00 6.54
C HIS A 221 33.54 9.51 5.56
N LEU A 222 32.27 9.58 5.96
CA LEU A 222 31.12 9.26 5.10
C LEU A 222 30.93 10.30 3.98
N GLY A 223 31.30 11.55 4.27
CA GLY A 223 30.90 12.72 3.50
C GLY A 223 29.52 13.24 3.92
N VAL A 224 29.33 14.55 3.77
CA VAL A 224 28.09 15.26 4.14
C VAL A 224 26.83 14.62 3.54
N PRO A 225 26.75 14.30 2.23
CA PRO A 225 25.52 13.76 1.64
C PRO A 225 25.08 12.43 2.25
N VAL A 226 26.03 11.51 2.47
CA VAL A 226 25.76 10.19 3.06
C VAL A 226 25.40 10.33 4.53
N ALA A 227 26.11 11.18 5.28
CA ALA A 227 25.78 11.45 6.67
C ALA A 227 24.34 11.98 6.82
N ARG A 228 23.92 12.93 5.97
CA ARG A 228 22.53 13.44 5.98
C ARG A 228 21.51 12.32 5.71
N GLN A 229 21.76 11.44 4.76
CA GLN A 229 20.89 10.28 4.48
C GLN A 229 20.78 9.33 5.68
N VAL A 230 21.90 9.00 6.33
CA VAL A 230 21.91 8.20 7.57
C VAL A 230 21.05 8.88 8.64
N MET A 231 21.24 10.18 8.85
CA MET A 231 20.49 10.93 9.86
C MET A 231 18.98 10.98 9.55
N LEU A 232 18.59 11.20 8.28
CA LEU A 232 17.19 11.20 7.85
C LEU A 232 16.55 9.83 8.02
N ALA A 233 17.22 8.76 7.56
CA ALA A 233 16.75 7.38 7.70
C ALA A 233 16.52 7.01 9.17
N VAL A 234 17.45 7.39 10.04
CA VAL A 234 17.36 7.15 11.49
C VAL A 234 16.27 8.01 12.13
N ALA A 235 16.11 9.28 11.71
CA ALA A 235 15.07 10.16 12.22
C ALA A 235 13.66 9.62 11.93
N MET A 236 13.45 9.03 10.75
CA MET A 236 12.17 8.45 10.33
C MET A 236 12.02 6.96 10.67
N ARG A 237 12.96 6.37 11.42
CA ARG A 237 12.86 5.00 11.91
C ARG A 237 11.88 4.91 13.08
N PRO A 238 10.83 4.07 13.04
CA PRO A 238 9.91 3.89 14.16
C PRO A 238 10.61 3.33 15.40
N ALA A 239 10.41 3.96 16.56
CA ALA A 239 11.11 3.61 17.81
C ALA A 239 10.80 2.20 18.36
N SER A 240 9.62 1.65 18.06
CA SER A 240 9.20 0.30 18.47
C SER A 240 8.78 -0.53 17.26
N ALA A 241 9.66 -0.58 16.26
CA ALA A 241 9.40 -1.33 15.04
C ALA A 241 9.35 -2.85 15.32
N SER A 242 8.15 -3.43 15.18
CA SER A 242 7.98 -4.88 15.02
C SER A 242 8.71 -5.36 13.74
N GLY A 243 8.82 -6.68 13.55
CA GLY A 243 9.45 -7.24 12.34
C GLY A 243 8.84 -6.69 11.03
N ARG A 244 7.52 -6.45 11.02
CA ARG A 244 6.81 -5.88 9.87
C ARG A 244 7.10 -4.39 9.70
N LEU A 245 7.00 -3.58 10.76
CA LEU A 245 7.35 -2.15 10.68
C LEU A 245 8.82 -1.92 10.26
N MET A 246 9.70 -2.85 10.62
CA MET A 246 11.10 -2.82 10.17
C MET A 246 11.23 -3.12 8.67
N GLN A 247 10.38 -3.99 8.10
CA GLN A 247 10.33 -4.24 6.66
C GLN A 247 9.82 -3.01 5.92
N GLU A 248 8.75 -2.38 6.41
CA GLU A 248 8.20 -1.13 5.84
C GLU A 248 9.27 -0.02 5.83
N TRP A 249 9.97 0.18 6.96
CA TRP A 249 11.04 1.17 7.03
C TRP A 249 12.20 0.86 6.07
N ARG A 250 12.58 -0.41 5.94
CA ARG A 250 13.63 -0.81 4.98
C ARG A 250 13.21 -0.57 3.54
N HIS A 251 11.96 -0.87 3.19
CA HIS A 251 11.39 -0.55 1.89
C HIS A 251 11.43 0.96 1.65
N ALA A 252 10.96 1.77 2.60
CA ALA A 252 10.97 3.23 2.48
C ALA A 252 12.38 3.82 2.31
N VAL A 253 13.39 3.29 3.01
CA VAL A 253 14.79 3.70 2.78
C VAL A 253 15.24 3.37 1.36
N ALA A 254 14.92 2.18 0.84
CA ALA A 254 15.28 1.79 -0.53
C ALA A 254 14.59 2.68 -1.58
N VAL A 255 13.30 2.98 -1.39
CA VAL A 255 12.55 3.92 -2.24
C VAL A 255 13.16 5.31 -2.18
N GLY A 256 13.49 5.82 -0.99
CA GLY A 256 14.19 7.10 -0.82
C GLY A 256 15.53 7.17 -1.56
N GLU A 257 16.37 6.13 -1.43
CA GLU A 257 17.63 6.07 -2.16
C GLU A 257 17.43 6.08 -3.68
N PHE A 258 16.43 5.33 -4.14
CA PHE A 258 16.18 5.19 -5.56
C PHE A 258 15.56 6.46 -6.16
N ALA A 259 14.58 7.07 -5.48
CA ALA A 259 14.02 8.36 -5.83
C ALA A 259 15.12 9.42 -5.94
N ARG A 260 16.02 9.52 -4.95
CA ARG A 260 17.17 10.43 -5.03
C ARG A 260 18.07 10.11 -6.24
N THR A 261 18.40 8.84 -6.46
CA THR A 261 19.30 8.40 -7.54
C THR A 261 18.74 8.73 -8.93
N LEU A 262 17.42 8.57 -9.10
CA LEU A 262 16.72 8.82 -10.34
C LEU A 262 16.40 10.31 -10.55
N GLY A 263 15.95 11.01 -9.51
CA GLY A 263 15.46 12.38 -9.61
C GLY A 263 16.54 13.46 -9.53
N ALA A 264 17.65 13.22 -8.82
CA ALA A 264 18.70 14.23 -8.65
C ALA A 264 19.40 14.64 -9.97
N PRO A 265 19.73 13.73 -10.91
CA PRO A 265 20.30 14.10 -12.21
C PRO A 265 19.38 15.01 -13.03
N ASN A 266 18.06 14.82 -12.90
CA ASN A 266 17.03 15.61 -13.57
C ASN A 266 16.63 16.87 -12.79
N ARG A 267 17.23 17.11 -11.62
CA ARG A 267 16.96 18.27 -10.74
C ARG A 267 15.48 18.44 -10.40
N LEU A 268 14.78 17.34 -10.17
CA LEU A 268 13.35 17.36 -9.84
C LEU A 268 13.08 18.06 -8.49
N ALA A 269 13.97 17.87 -7.52
CA ALA A 269 14.04 18.60 -6.26
C ALA A 269 15.46 18.44 -5.65
N PRO A 270 15.81 19.13 -4.55
CA PRO A 270 17.04 18.89 -3.82
C PRO A 270 17.20 17.41 -3.44
N SER A 271 18.44 16.90 -3.44
CA SER A 271 18.71 15.46 -3.25
C SER A 271 18.18 14.91 -1.93
N GLU A 272 18.31 15.68 -0.85
CA GLU A 272 17.82 15.34 0.48
C GLU A 272 16.29 15.36 0.55
N GLU A 273 15.64 16.23 -0.21
CA GLU A 273 14.17 16.29 -0.31
C GLU A 273 13.65 15.04 -1.04
N LEU A 274 14.26 14.67 -2.17
CA LEU A 274 13.89 13.45 -2.91
C LEU A 274 14.07 12.19 -2.05
N PHE A 275 15.19 12.11 -1.32
CA PHE A 275 15.43 10.99 -0.40
C PHE A 275 14.38 10.95 0.70
N LEU A 276 14.09 12.09 1.32
CA LEU A 276 13.12 12.15 2.41
C LEU A 276 11.70 11.87 1.92
N CYS A 277 11.30 12.35 0.73
CA CYS A 277 10.01 12.03 0.10
C CYS A 277 9.82 10.51 -0.02
N GLY A 278 10.78 9.80 -0.63
CA GLY A 278 10.69 8.35 -0.74
C GLY A 278 10.74 7.64 0.61
N LEU A 279 11.46 8.18 1.59
CA LEU A 279 11.51 7.66 2.95
C LEU A 279 10.18 7.80 3.71
N VAL A 280 9.33 8.77 3.34
CA VAL A 280 8.07 9.04 4.05
C VAL A 280 6.80 8.73 3.23
N HIS A 281 6.91 8.30 1.98
CA HIS A 281 5.75 8.06 1.11
C HIS A 281 4.72 7.10 1.73
N ASP A 282 5.22 6.06 2.39
CA ASP A 282 4.42 5.02 3.04
C ASP A 282 4.21 5.19 4.54
N ILE A 283 4.49 6.39 5.09
CA ILE A 283 4.38 6.61 6.54
C ILE A 283 2.96 6.36 7.07
N GLY A 284 1.93 6.49 6.21
CA GLY A 284 0.55 6.15 6.54
C GLY A 284 0.34 4.67 6.90
N ARG A 285 1.13 3.74 6.35
CA ARG A 285 1.07 2.32 6.71
C ARG A 285 1.47 2.08 8.16
N VAL A 286 2.45 2.82 8.65
CA VAL A 286 2.84 2.77 10.06
C VAL A 286 1.66 3.16 10.95
N VAL A 287 0.84 4.13 10.53
CA VAL A 287 -0.40 4.50 11.24
C VAL A 287 -1.41 3.35 11.22
N ILE A 288 -1.60 2.69 10.08
CA ILE A 288 -2.53 1.56 9.94
C ILE A 288 -2.18 0.43 10.91
N TYR A 289 -0.89 0.09 11.07
CA TYR A 289 -0.45 -0.93 12.03
C TYR A 289 -0.57 -0.50 13.50
N HIS A 290 -0.83 0.78 13.77
CA HIS A 290 -1.09 1.32 15.11
C HIS A 290 -2.59 1.57 15.39
N LEU A 291 -3.48 1.24 14.45
CA LEU A 291 -4.93 1.23 14.69
C LEU A 291 -5.32 0.12 15.69
N SER A 292 -6.58 0.11 16.14
CA SER A 292 -7.05 -0.90 17.07
C SER A 292 -6.90 -2.33 16.52
N SER A 293 -6.72 -3.30 17.43
CA SER A 293 -6.51 -4.70 17.06
C SER A 293 -7.58 -5.28 16.13
N PRO A 294 -8.89 -4.96 16.27
CA PRO A 294 -9.91 -5.42 15.32
C PRO A 294 -9.67 -4.93 13.89
N LEU A 295 -9.23 -3.68 13.70
CA LEU A 295 -8.96 -3.09 12.39
C LEU A 295 -7.73 -3.71 11.74
N VAL A 296 -6.65 -3.87 12.52
CA VAL A 296 -5.44 -4.55 12.04
C VAL A 296 -5.77 -5.99 11.64
N ALA A 297 -6.60 -6.69 12.42
CA ALA A 297 -7.06 -8.03 12.06
C ALA A 297 -7.92 -8.05 10.78
N ALA A 298 -8.74 -7.03 10.56
CA ALA A 298 -9.54 -6.90 9.34
C ALA A 298 -8.66 -6.59 8.11
N TYR A 299 -7.67 -5.73 8.27
CA TYR A 299 -6.65 -5.47 7.24
C TYR A 299 -5.92 -6.74 6.83
N GLU A 300 -5.40 -7.51 7.79
CA GLU A 300 -4.70 -8.76 7.49
C GLU A 300 -5.62 -9.80 6.82
N ARG A 301 -6.90 -9.88 7.20
CA ARG A 301 -7.87 -10.76 6.51
C ARG A 301 -8.09 -10.37 5.05
N LEU A 302 -8.27 -9.07 4.76
CA LEU A 302 -8.41 -8.57 3.40
C LEU A 302 -7.16 -8.87 2.57
N ARG A 303 -5.96 -8.61 3.14
CA ARG A 303 -4.67 -8.91 2.49
C ARG A 303 -4.49 -10.41 2.21
N GLN A 304 -4.88 -11.28 3.14
CA GLN A 304 -4.85 -12.74 2.96
C GLN A 304 -5.81 -13.21 1.86
N GLN A 305 -6.90 -12.47 1.65
CA GLN A 305 -7.83 -12.68 0.54
C GLN A 305 -7.37 -11.98 -0.76
N GLY A 306 -6.11 -11.55 -0.85
CA GLY A 306 -5.55 -10.97 -2.07
C GLY A 306 -6.07 -9.57 -2.42
N CYS A 307 -6.77 -8.89 -1.51
CA CYS A 307 -7.06 -7.47 -1.70
C CYS A 307 -5.75 -6.67 -1.68
N PRO A 308 -5.59 -5.69 -2.60
CA PRO A 308 -4.51 -4.70 -2.52
C PRO A 308 -4.49 -3.96 -1.20
N PRO A 309 -3.30 -3.52 -0.73
CA PRO A 309 -3.18 -2.68 0.46
C PRO A 309 -4.09 -1.46 0.40
N ASN A 310 -3.98 -0.62 -0.63
CA ASN A 310 -4.72 0.62 -0.77
C ASN A 310 -6.25 0.43 -0.78
N LEU A 311 -6.76 -0.61 -1.44
CA LEU A 311 -8.18 -0.97 -1.42
C LEU A 311 -8.62 -1.40 -0.03
N ALA A 312 -7.86 -2.29 0.61
CA ALA A 312 -8.19 -2.77 1.96
C ALA A 312 -8.19 -1.62 2.97
N GLU A 313 -7.20 -0.73 2.91
CA GLU A 313 -7.09 0.46 3.76
C GLU A 313 -8.27 1.40 3.54
N THR A 314 -8.66 1.64 2.29
CA THR A 314 -9.79 2.51 1.95
C THR A 314 -11.11 1.94 2.46
N ILE A 315 -11.34 0.62 2.33
CA ILE A 315 -12.52 -0.04 2.89
C ILE A 315 -12.57 0.08 4.42
N LEU A 316 -11.43 0.05 5.09
CA LEU A 316 -11.37 0.10 6.55
C LEU A 316 -11.43 1.52 7.11
N THR A 317 -10.79 2.47 6.44
CA THR A 317 -10.52 3.81 7.00
C THR A 317 -11.11 4.94 6.17
N GLY A 318 -11.69 4.63 5.01
CA GLY A 318 -12.20 5.60 4.03
C GLY A 318 -11.12 6.21 3.14
N MET A 319 -9.84 5.94 3.43
CA MET A 319 -8.67 6.45 2.71
C MET A 319 -7.56 5.40 2.70
N ASP A 320 -6.60 5.53 1.78
CA ASP A 320 -5.41 4.69 1.73
C ASP A 320 -4.25 5.31 2.54
N HIS A 321 -3.14 4.57 2.63
CA HIS A 321 -1.96 5.03 3.34
C HIS A 321 -1.34 6.31 2.74
N SER A 322 -1.50 6.57 1.44
CA SER A 322 -0.97 7.79 0.80
C SER A 322 -1.63 9.04 1.37
N ARG A 323 -2.96 9.06 1.45
CA ARG A 323 -3.73 10.17 2.04
C ARG A 323 -3.55 10.24 3.55
N LEU A 324 -3.51 9.10 4.25
CA LEU A 324 -3.24 9.09 5.69
C LEU A 324 -1.85 9.65 6.02
N GLY A 325 -0.85 9.30 5.21
CA GLY A 325 0.52 9.79 5.31
C GLY A 325 0.61 11.29 5.08
N SER A 326 -0.06 11.81 4.05
CA SER A 326 -0.03 13.24 3.75
C SER A 326 -0.63 14.10 4.87
N PHE A 327 -1.73 13.67 5.50
CA PHE A 327 -2.28 14.35 6.68
C PHE A 327 -1.28 14.38 7.84
N LEU A 328 -0.54 13.30 8.04
CA LEU A 328 0.47 13.21 9.09
C LEU A 328 1.65 14.15 8.82
N LEU A 329 2.13 14.19 7.58
CA LEU A 329 3.20 15.09 7.16
C LEU A 329 2.80 16.57 7.27
N ALA A 330 1.55 16.90 6.89
CA ALA A 330 0.99 18.24 7.05
C ALA A 330 0.94 18.66 8.53
N ASP A 331 0.48 17.78 9.43
CA ASP A 331 0.48 18.04 10.89
C ASP A 331 1.92 18.26 11.42
N TRP A 332 2.88 17.54 10.86
CA TRP A 332 4.30 17.70 11.18
C TRP A 332 4.99 18.89 10.50
N ARG A 333 4.26 19.64 9.65
CA ARG A 333 4.75 20.82 8.91
C ARG A 333 5.87 20.50 7.93
N PHE A 334 5.75 19.38 7.23
CA PHE A 334 6.56 19.14 6.04
C PHE A 334 6.20 20.14 4.93
N PRO A 335 7.12 20.40 3.98
CA PRO A 335 6.81 21.23 2.81
C PRO A 335 5.59 20.71 2.04
N ASP A 336 4.73 21.62 1.57
CA ASP A 336 3.50 21.26 0.84
C ASP A 336 3.81 20.40 -0.40
N THR A 337 4.92 20.65 -1.09
CA THR A 337 5.40 19.83 -2.21
C THR A 337 5.59 18.36 -1.85
N MET A 338 6.09 18.08 -0.65
CA MET A 338 6.24 16.72 -0.14
C MET A 338 4.90 16.13 0.29
N VAL A 339 4.05 16.92 0.94
CA VAL A 339 2.72 16.50 1.36
C VAL A 339 1.88 16.08 0.15
N ASP A 340 1.89 16.90 -0.90
CA ASP A 340 1.19 16.64 -2.15
C ASP A 340 1.77 15.40 -2.85
N ALA A 341 3.11 15.31 -2.97
CA ALA A 341 3.74 14.16 -3.60
C ALA A 341 3.42 12.83 -2.89
N VAL A 342 3.34 12.84 -1.55
CA VAL A 342 2.91 11.67 -0.78
C VAL A 342 1.42 11.40 -0.95
N ALA A 343 0.57 12.41 -1.10
CA ALA A 343 -0.86 12.21 -1.29
C ALA A 343 -1.23 11.58 -2.64
N SER A 344 -0.43 11.83 -3.68
CA SER A 344 -0.72 11.40 -5.06
C SER A 344 0.21 10.30 -5.59
N HIS A 345 1.07 9.69 -4.78
CA HIS A 345 2.05 8.73 -5.31
C HIS A 345 1.44 7.49 -5.97
N HIS A 346 0.20 7.08 -5.66
CA HIS A 346 -0.52 6.01 -6.38
C HIS A 346 -1.20 6.48 -7.68
N ALA A 347 -1.45 7.78 -7.82
CA ALA A 347 -2.08 8.39 -8.99
C ALA A 347 -1.40 9.74 -9.29
N PRO A 348 -0.18 9.73 -9.86
CA PRO A 348 0.66 10.92 -9.93
C PRO A 348 0.07 12.04 -10.77
N LEU A 349 0.26 13.27 -10.30
CA LEU A 349 -0.13 14.54 -10.92
C LEU A 349 1.08 15.42 -11.28
N GLY A 350 2.27 15.12 -10.76
CA GLY A 350 3.49 15.89 -10.99
C GLY A 350 4.78 15.05 -11.03
N PRO A 351 5.95 15.71 -11.16
CA PRO A 351 7.21 15.00 -11.36
C PRO A 351 7.71 14.22 -10.14
N VAL A 352 7.44 14.68 -8.92
CA VAL A 352 8.00 14.09 -7.68
C VAL A 352 7.17 12.88 -7.24
N ASP A 353 5.86 12.97 -7.26
CA ASP A 353 4.94 11.84 -7.11
C ASP A 353 5.10 10.81 -8.23
N SER A 354 5.31 11.22 -9.49
CA SER A 354 5.63 10.27 -10.56
C SER A 354 6.94 9.53 -10.31
N LEU A 355 7.94 10.21 -9.75
CA LEU A 355 9.20 9.60 -9.35
C LEU A 355 8.99 8.56 -8.24
N LEU A 356 8.13 8.84 -7.25
CA LEU A 356 7.78 7.88 -6.18
C LEU A 356 7.10 6.65 -6.76
N PHE A 357 6.08 6.85 -7.59
CA PHE A 357 5.36 5.79 -8.29
C PHE A 357 6.29 4.86 -9.09
N VAL A 358 7.22 5.46 -9.87
CA VAL A 358 8.20 4.70 -10.65
C VAL A 358 9.19 3.97 -9.74
N ALA A 359 9.65 4.61 -8.66
CA ALA A 359 10.63 4.03 -7.74
C ALA A 359 10.05 2.82 -6.99
N GLU A 360 8.82 2.94 -6.51
CA GLU A 360 8.07 1.89 -5.83
C GLU A 360 7.84 0.69 -6.76
N HIS A 361 7.28 0.93 -7.96
CA HIS A 361 7.03 -0.10 -8.97
C HIS A 361 8.31 -0.88 -9.36
N ALA A 362 9.45 -0.20 -9.41
CA ALA A 362 10.71 -0.82 -9.79
C ALA A 362 11.31 -1.72 -8.70
N LEU A 363 11.09 -1.37 -7.44
CA LEU A 363 11.67 -2.05 -6.29
C LEU A 363 10.81 -3.20 -5.81
N ASP A 364 9.49 -3.06 -5.90
CA ASP A 364 8.57 -4.06 -5.40
C ASP A 364 8.49 -5.33 -6.24
N SER A 365 8.28 -6.44 -5.54
CA SER A 365 8.02 -7.73 -6.16
C SER A 365 6.52 -8.03 -6.31
N ALA A 366 5.65 -7.23 -5.68
CA ALA A 366 4.21 -7.30 -5.80
C ALA A 366 3.64 -5.88 -5.79
N PRO A 367 2.79 -5.50 -6.76
CA PRO A 367 2.27 -4.14 -6.82
C PRO A 367 1.28 -3.85 -5.69
N GLU A 368 1.31 -2.62 -5.19
CA GLU A 368 0.43 -2.12 -4.12
C GLU A 368 -0.96 -1.70 -4.61
N GLY A 369 -1.15 -1.75 -5.92
CA GLY A 369 -2.41 -1.47 -6.58
C GLY A 369 -2.39 -1.89 -8.05
N ILE A 370 -3.33 -1.36 -8.83
CA ILE A 370 -3.40 -1.62 -10.27
C ILE A 370 -2.60 -0.54 -10.98
N ILE A 371 -1.53 -0.97 -11.66
CA ILE A 371 -0.63 -0.10 -12.41
C ILE A 371 -0.78 -0.44 -13.89
N SER A 372 -1.37 0.48 -14.65
CA SER A 372 -1.46 0.34 -16.10
C SER A 372 -0.12 0.69 -16.77
N PRO A 373 0.26 0.03 -17.88
CA PRO A 373 1.46 0.40 -18.63
C PRO A 373 1.49 1.88 -19.04
N PRO A 374 0.38 2.48 -19.55
CA PRO A 374 0.35 3.90 -19.86
C PRO A 374 0.62 4.80 -18.64
N ALA A 375 0.08 4.47 -17.47
CA ALA A 375 0.33 5.25 -16.25
C ALA A 375 1.81 5.25 -15.87
N LEU A 376 2.50 4.11 -16.02
CA LEU A 376 3.94 4.01 -15.78
C LEU A 376 4.74 4.80 -16.82
N GLU A 377 4.38 4.73 -18.09
CA GLU A 377 5.00 5.52 -19.16
C GLU A 377 4.83 7.02 -18.92
N ASP A 378 3.61 7.47 -18.65
CA ASP A 378 3.29 8.88 -18.35
C ASP A 378 4.07 9.38 -17.13
N ALA A 379 4.15 8.57 -16.06
CA ALA A 379 4.92 8.91 -14.87
C ALA A 379 6.42 9.02 -15.18
N MET A 380 6.99 8.11 -15.95
CA MET A 380 8.39 8.16 -16.37
C MET A 380 8.68 9.41 -17.20
N ASP A 381 7.80 9.76 -18.13
CA ASP A 381 7.93 10.97 -18.95
C ASP A 381 7.85 12.23 -18.08
N ALA A 382 6.92 12.28 -17.13
CA ALA A 382 6.75 13.41 -16.21
C ALA A 382 8.00 13.69 -15.33
N CYS A 383 8.76 12.65 -15.00
CA CYS A 383 10.00 12.77 -14.22
C CYS A 383 11.29 12.68 -15.08
N GLY A 384 11.16 12.66 -16.41
CA GLY A 384 12.28 12.64 -17.35
C GLY A 384 13.13 11.37 -17.29
N LEU A 385 12.52 10.23 -16.98
CA LEU A 385 13.18 8.92 -16.87
C LEU A 385 12.97 8.07 -18.12
N THR A 386 13.84 7.08 -18.30
CA THR A 386 13.74 6.09 -19.37
C THR A 386 13.76 4.68 -18.81
N PRO A 387 13.21 3.66 -19.51
CA PRO A 387 13.15 2.29 -18.98
C PRO A 387 14.53 1.71 -18.62
N ALA A 388 15.58 2.16 -19.32
CA ALA A 388 16.96 1.74 -19.07
C ALA A 388 17.51 2.19 -17.70
N LEU A 389 17.00 3.30 -17.15
CA LEU A 389 17.41 3.83 -15.84
C LEU A 389 16.79 3.03 -14.69
N ILE A 390 15.60 2.46 -14.90
CA ILE A 390 14.84 1.72 -13.88
C ILE A 390 15.45 0.34 -13.61
N GLY A 391 16.04 -0.31 -14.63
CA GLY A 391 16.59 -1.66 -14.51
C GLY A 391 17.82 -1.80 -13.59
N ARG A 392 18.38 -0.69 -13.10
CA ARG A 392 19.54 -0.67 -12.19
C ARG A 392 19.06 -0.51 -10.75
N ARG A 393 18.63 -1.60 -10.12
CA ARG A 393 18.36 -1.61 -8.67
C ARG A 393 19.64 -1.20 -7.92
N PRO A 394 19.62 -0.13 -7.11
CA PRO A 394 20.79 0.20 -6.31
C PRO A 394 21.03 -0.92 -5.30
N ALA A 395 22.28 -1.36 -5.16
CA ALA A 395 22.68 -2.05 -3.95
C ALA A 395 22.53 -1.04 -2.81
N SER A 396 21.63 -1.29 -1.85
CA SER A 396 21.40 -0.35 -0.75
C SER A 396 22.52 -0.41 0.28
N ALA A 397 23.63 0.20 -0.12
CA ALA A 397 24.79 0.53 0.69
C ALA A 397 24.41 1.12 2.05
N LEU A 398 23.42 2.02 2.03
CA LEU A 398 22.92 2.68 3.23
C LEU A 398 22.22 1.69 4.14
N LEU A 399 21.30 0.85 3.63
CA LEU A 399 20.60 -0.16 4.43
C LEU A 399 21.57 -1.10 5.13
N GLU A 400 22.60 -1.60 4.44
CA GLU A 400 23.63 -2.44 5.06
C GLU A 400 24.36 -1.71 6.20
N ALA A 401 24.57 -0.40 6.06
CA ALA A 401 25.24 0.43 7.06
C ALA A 401 24.35 0.77 8.27
N ILE A 402 23.02 0.82 8.12
CA ILE A 402 22.09 1.29 9.17
C ILE A 402 21.14 0.22 9.73
N ALA A 403 21.02 -0.95 9.10
CA ALA A 403 20.07 -2.00 9.47
C ALA A 403 20.48 -2.86 10.68
N GLY A 404 21.66 -2.61 11.27
CA GLY A 404 22.23 -3.36 12.40
C GLY A 404 22.12 -2.70 13.77
#